data_AF-A0A961HN85-F1
#
_entry.id   AF-A0A961HN85-F1
#
_cell.length_a   1.000
_cell.length_b   1.000
_cell.length_c   1.000
_cell.angle_alpha   90.00
_cell.angle_beta   90.00
_cell.angle_gamma   90.00
#
_symmetry.space_group_name_H-M   'P 1'
#
loop_
_entity.id
_entity.type
_entity.pdbx_description
1 polymer ?
#
loop_
_entity_poly.entity_id
_entity_poly.type
_entity_poly.pdbx_seq_one_letter_code
_entity_poly.pdbx_strand_id
1 'polypeptide(L)' 'MSSKPAMAISSGTRTPASWQDSAKVREAFMSGDSPANFPEEHYEANWTGRFTLEQLNATGRRGMGLD' A
#
# COMPACT_ATOMS: atom_id res chain seq x y z
N MET A 1 -27.99 -10.27 -12.50
CA MET A 1 -27.19 -9.03 -12.63
C MET A 1 -25.80 -9.33 -12.14
N SER A 2 -24.77 -9.27 -12.99
CA SER A 2 -23.38 -9.48 -12.54
C SER A 2 -22.80 -8.14 -12.11
N SER A 3 -22.32 -8.05 -10.87
CA SER A 3 -21.70 -6.82 -10.35
C SER A 3 -20.31 -6.68 -10.96
N LYS A 4 -19.96 -5.47 -11.43
CA LYS A 4 -18.61 -5.20 -11.95
C LYS A 4 -17.61 -5.09 -10.79
N PRO A 5 -16.37 -5.61 -10.94
CA PRO A 5 -15.34 -5.39 -9.94
C PRO A 5 -14.95 -3.91 -9.89
N ALA A 6 -14.66 -3.43 -8.68
CA ALA A 6 -14.19 -2.07 -8.41
C ALA A 6 -12.98 -2.12 -7.47
N MET A 7 -12.06 -1.17 -7.62
CA MET A 7 -10.89 -1.00 -6.75
C MET A 7 -11.05 0.27 -5.92
N ALA A 8 -10.84 0.19 -4.60
CA ALA A 8 -10.92 1.33 -3.72
C ALA A 8 -9.60 2.12 -3.76
N ILE A 9 -9.64 3.35 -4.27
CA ILE A 9 -8.51 4.28 -4.29
C ILE A 9 -9.02 5.63 -3.81
N SER A 10 -8.35 6.23 -2.83
CA SER A 10 -8.66 7.57 -2.33
C SER A 10 -7.60 8.58 -2.76
N SER A 11 -8.00 9.84 -2.92
CA SER A 11 -7.10 10.97 -3.04
C SER A 11 -6.90 11.63 -1.67
N GLY A 12 -5.71 12.16 -1.38
CA GLY A 12 -5.45 12.89 -0.14
C GLY A 12 -4.35 13.93 -0.30
N THR A 13 -4.37 14.94 0.57
CA THR A 13 -3.33 15.98 0.65
C THR A 13 -2.22 15.54 1.59
N ARG A 14 -0.96 15.81 1.21
CA ARG A 14 0.22 15.55 2.05
C ARG A 14 0.19 16.43 3.30
N THR A 15 -0.04 15.80 4.45
CA THR A 15 0.04 16.37 5.81
C THR A 15 0.96 15.52 6.69
N PRO A 16 1.46 16.03 7.84
CA PRO A 16 2.28 15.24 8.75
C PRO A 16 1.62 13.92 9.20
N ALA A 17 0.31 13.93 9.48
CA ALA A 17 -0.44 12.74 9.88
C ALA A 17 -0.47 11.70 8.74
N SER A 18 -0.82 12.12 7.51
CA SER A 18 -0.82 11.21 6.35
C SER A 18 0.57 10.59 6.08
N TRP A 19 1.66 11.26 6.47
CA TRP A 19 3.02 10.76 6.33
C TRP A 19 3.38 9.69 7.35
N GLN A 20 2.90 9.83 8.58
CA GLN A 20 3.03 8.77 9.59
C GLN A 20 2.30 7.50 9.14
N ASP A 21 1.12 7.67 8.56
CA ASP A 21 0.37 6.53 8.01
C ASP A 21 1.06 5.95 6.77
N SER A 22 1.64 6.78 5.91
CA SER A 22 2.44 6.32 4.76
C SER A 22 3.66 5.49 5.18
N ALA A 23 4.30 5.83 6.30
CA ALA A 23 5.41 5.04 6.85
C ALA A 23 4.94 3.65 7.32
N LYS A 24 3.80 3.56 8.03
CA LYS A 24 3.21 2.26 8.43
C LYS A 24 2.81 1.41 7.23
N VAL A 25 2.19 2.04 6.24
CA VAL A 25 1.81 1.38 4.97
C VAL A 25 3.04 0.86 4.25
N ARG A 26 4.15 1.62 4.23
CA ARG A 26 5.41 1.16 3.63
C ARG A 26 5.96 -0.08 4.33
N GLU A 27 5.98 -0.12 5.66
CA GLU A 27 6.46 -1.31 6.39
C GLU A 27 5.64 -2.55 6.04
N ALA A 28 4.31 -2.45 6.10
CA ALA A 28 3.41 -3.56 5.72
C ALA A 28 3.57 -3.94 4.24
N PHE A 29 3.76 -2.96 3.35
CA PHE A 29 4.01 -3.20 1.94
C PHE A 29 5.31 -3.97 1.70
N MET A 30 6.34 -3.80 2.53
CA MET A 30 7.63 -4.52 2.38
C MET A 30 7.48 -6.00 2.73
N SER A 31 6.84 -6.32 3.85
CA SER A 31 6.59 -7.69 4.29
C SER A 31 5.47 -8.40 3.51
N GLY A 32 4.60 -7.65 2.83
CA GLY A 32 3.38 -8.19 2.21
C GLY A 32 2.26 -8.41 3.23
N ASP A 33 2.33 -7.71 4.35
CA ASP A 33 1.34 -7.75 5.42
C ASP A 33 0.10 -6.92 5.07
N SER A 34 -1.03 -7.27 5.71
CA SER A 34 -2.21 -6.42 5.69
C SER A 34 -1.88 -5.03 6.27
N PRO A 35 -2.34 -3.93 5.65
CA PRO A 35 -2.19 -2.62 6.26
C PRO A 35 -2.93 -2.53 7.60
N ALA A 36 -2.38 -1.78 8.55
CA ALA A 36 -2.84 -1.76 9.95
C ALA A 36 -4.29 -1.28 10.19
N ASN A 37 -4.95 -0.69 9.19
CA ASN A 37 -6.35 -0.30 9.25
C ASN A 37 -7.32 -1.40 8.76
N PHE A 38 -6.79 -2.58 8.41
CA PHE A 38 -7.53 -3.77 8.02
C PHE A 38 -7.18 -4.96 8.94
N PRO A 39 -7.99 -6.04 8.92
CA PRO A 39 -7.66 -7.26 9.67
C PRO A 39 -6.29 -7.88 9.28
N GLU A 40 -5.62 -8.44 10.27
CA GLU A 40 -4.29 -9.09 10.18
C GLU A 40 -4.35 -10.47 9.49
N GLU A 41 -4.73 -10.48 8.21
CA GLU A 41 -4.86 -11.71 7.42
C GLU A 41 -3.57 -12.12 6.69
N HIS A 42 -2.76 -11.14 6.25
CA HIS A 42 -1.40 -11.35 5.71
C HIS A 42 -1.27 -12.32 4.54
N TYR A 43 -2.34 -12.53 3.75
CA TYR A 43 -2.36 -13.55 2.69
C TYR A 43 -1.22 -13.38 1.67
N GLU A 44 -0.89 -12.12 1.32
CA GLU A 44 0.05 -11.80 0.25
C GLU A 44 1.54 -11.93 0.66
N ALA A 45 1.84 -12.17 1.94
CA ALA A 45 3.20 -12.20 2.45
C ALA A 45 4.10 -13.22 1.72
N ASN A 46 3.52 -14.35 1.29
CA ASN A 46 4.24 -15.45 0.62
C ASN A 46 3.86 -15.62 -0.86
N TRP A 47 3.11 -14.68 -1.45
CA TRP A 47 2.66 -14.83 -2.83
C TRP A 47 3.79 -14.58 -3.83
N THR A 48 3.86 -15.45 -4.84
CA THR A 48 4.71 -15.22 -6.00
C THR A 48 4.06 -14.19 -6.92
N GLY A 49 4.82 -13.21 -7.39
CA GLY A 49 4.34 -12.18 -8.31
C GLY A 49 3.62 -10.99 -7.65
N ARG A 50 3.76 -10.82 -6.31
CA ARG A 50 3.31 -9.60 -5.63
C ARG A 50 4.02 -8.37 -6.18
N PHE A 51 3.34 -7.22 -6.19
CA PHE A 51 3.98 -5.94 -6.47
C PHE A 51 4.97 -5.58 -5.36
N THR A 52 6.21 -5.21 -5.72
CA THR A 52 7.30 -4.93 -4.77
C THR A 52 7.89 -3.52 -4.91
N LEU A 53 8.76 -3.14 -3.97
CA LEU A 53 9.43 -1.83 -3.95
C LEU A 53 10.24 -1.55 -5.23
N GLU A 54 10.82 -2.58 -5.83
CA GLU A 54 11.61 -2.47 -7.06
C GLU A 54 10.77 -2.03 -8.26
N GLN A 55 9.46 -2.29 -8.21
CA GLN A 55 8.52 -1.98 -9.28
C GLN A 55 7.87 -0.59 -9.12
N LEU A 56 8.17 0.13 -8.03
CA LEU A 56 7.69 1.50 -7.85
C LEU A 56 8.32 2.46 -8.86
N ASN A 57 7.46 3.23 -9.53
CA ASN A 57 7.88 4.40 -10.28
C ASN A 57 8.22 5.59 -9.35
N ALA A 58 8.70 6.70 -9.92
CA ALA A 58 9.09 7.89 -9.16
C ALA A 58 7.95 8.47 -8.29
N THR A 59 6.71 8.49 -8.80
CA THR A 59 5.55 8.97 -8.04
C THR A 59 5.24 8.07 -6.84
N GLY A 60 5.29 6.75 -7.03
CA GLY A 60 5.09 5.78 -5.96
C GLY A 60 6.16 5.89 -4.86
N ARG A 61 7.43 6.05 -5.26
CA ARG A 61 8.55 6.26 -4.32
C ARG A 61 8.35 7.50 -3.46
N ARG A 62 7.96 8.63 -4.07
CA ARG A 62 7.65 9.87 -3.35
C ARG A 62 6.45 9.71 -2.40
N GLY A 63 5.43 8.98 -2.83
CA GLY A 63 4.25 8.67 -2.01
C GLY A 63 4.59 7.85 -0.76
N MET A 64 5.60 6.97 -0.85
CA MET A 64 6.11 6.17 0.26
C MET A 64 7.26 6.83 1.04
N GLY A 65 7.65 8.06 0.71
CA GLY A 65 8.77 8.75 1.36
C GLY A 65 10.12 8.06 1.20
N LEU A 66 10.36 7.51 0.03
CA LEU A 66 11.61 6.86 -0.38
C LEU A 66 12.49 7.77 -1.26
N ASP A 67 12.01 8.99 -1.53
CA ASP A 67 12.58 9.99 -2.44
C ASP A 67 12.36 11.40 -1.86
#